data_AF-A0A2S5IZX5-F1
#
_entry.id   AF-A0A2S5IZX5-F1
#
_cell.length_a   1.000
_cell.length_b   1.000
_cell.length_c   1.000
_cell.angle_alpha   90.00
_cell.angle_beta   90.00
_cell.angle_gamma   90.00
#
_symmetry.space_group_name_H-M   'P 1'
#
loop_
_entity.id
_entity.type
_entity.pdbx_description
1 polymer ?
#
loop_
_entity_poly.entity_id
_entity_poly.type
_entity_poly.pdbx_seq_one_letter_code
_entity_poly.pdbx_strand_id
1 'polypeptide(L)'
;MMQRCHARGLADRRRGRFSLAALPSLIRLCWVPRIAIDRDDVARVGSAIAASGATTLPLLVEVAKLKEISWEARTAILAHDLPARVAVLGTDAVDLVLTAFLVKARAEVRFFTERADAENWLLRG
;
A
#
# COMPACT_ATOMS: atom_id res chain seq x y z
N MET A 1 1.30 -26.24 0.71
CA MET A 1 0.46 -26.01 1.89
C MET A 1 -0.19 -24.64 1.75
N MET A 2 -1.52 -24.59 1.87
CA MET A 2 -2.39 -23.46 1.56
C MET A 2 -2.27 -22.31 2.56
N GLN A 3 -2.49 -21.07 2.11
CA GLN A 3 -3.28 -20.09 2.88
C GLN A 3 -4.00 -19.13 1.92
N ARG A 4 -5.17 -19.59 1.46
CA ARG A 4 -6.21 -18.73 0.88
C ARG A 4 -6.78 -17.88 2.01
N CYS A 5 -6.53 -16.58 1.96
CA CYS A 5 -7.09 -15.61 2.90
C CYS A 5 -8.62 -15.56 2.76
N HIS A 6 -9.33 -16.43 3.49
CA HIS A 6 -10.74 -16.25 3.77
C HIS A 6 -10.87 -15.51 5.11
N ALA A 7 -10.96 -14.19 5.05
CA ALA A 7 -11.55 -13.40 6.12
C ALA A 7 -12.91 -12.91 5.63
N ARG A 8 -13.97 -13.55 6.15
CA ARG A 8 -15.36 -13.15 5.95
C ARG A 8 -15.67 -12.04 6.96
N GLY A 9 -15.83 -10.81 6.47
CA GLY A 9 -16.38 -9.68 7.19
C GLY A 9 -17.21 -8.86 6.21
N LEU A 10 -18.53 -8.89 6.40
CA LEU A 10 -19.54 -8.32 5.51
C LEU A 10 -19.54 -6.78 5.64
N ALA A 11 -18.98 -6.05 4.68
CA ALA A 11 -19.40 -4.69 4.34
C ALA A 11 -18.91 -4.31 2.93
N ASP A 12 -19.91 -4.17 2.05
CA ASP A 12 -19.94 -3.51 0.75
C ASP A 12 -19.35 -4.18 -0.52
N ARG A 13 -20.28 -4.44 -1.45
CA ARG A 13 -20.08 -5.02 -2.78
C ARG A 13 -19.80 -3.90 -3.80
N ARG A 14 -18.61 -3.30 -3.73
CA ARG A 14 -17.95 -2.77 -4.93
C ARG A 14 -16.61 -3.48 -5.02
N ARG A 15 -16.36 -4.22 -6.12
CA ARG A 15 -15.13 -5.01 -6.34
C ARG A 15 -13.91 -4.21 -5.86
N GLY A 16 -13.39 -4.58 -4.68
CA GLY A 16 -12.36 -3.80 -4.00
C GLY A 16 -11.12 -3.74 -4.88
N ARG A 17 -10.77 -2.54 -5.34
CA ARG A 17 -9.53 -2.28 -6.09
C ARG A 17 -8.29 -2.48 -5.22
N PHE A 18 -8.48 -2.45 -3.91
CA PHE A 18 -7.50 -2.80 -2.90
C PHE A 18 -8.18 -3.49 -1.71
N SER A 19 -7.38 -4.13 -0.88
CA SER A 19 -7.75 -4.59 0.46
C SER A 19 -6.78 -4.01 1.48
N LEU A 20 -7.29 -3.65 2.66
CA LEU A 20 -6.49 -3.14 3.77
C LEU A 20 -6.67 -4.04 4.99
N ALA A 21 -5.56 -4.42 5.62
CA ALA A 21 -5.52 -5.19 6.84
C ALA A 21 -4.66 -4.47 7.87
N ALA A 22 -5.25 -4.08 8.99
CA ALA A 22 -4.51 -3.64 10.16
C ALA A 22 -4.03 -4.88 10.91
N LEU A 23 -2.72 -5.13 10.89
CA LEU A 23 -2.07 -6.15 11.70
C LEU A 23 -1.58 -5.52 13.01
N PRO A 24 -1.23 -6.32 14.04
CA PRO A 24 -0.78 -5.78 15.32
C PRO A 24 0.43 -4.84 15.22
N SER A 25 1.30 -5.02 14.22
CA SER A 25 2.57 -4.31 14.07
C SER A 25 2.71 -3.48 12.80
N LEU A 26 1.79 -3.62 11.83
CA LEU A 26 1.84 -2.89 10.56
C LEU A 26 0.46 -2.78 9.92
N ILE A 27 0.27 -1.82 9.02
CA ILE A 27 -0.86 -1.81 8.09
C ILE A 27 -0.41 -2.44 6.78
N ARG A 28 -1.21 -3.34 6.23
CA ARG A 28 -0.97 -3.98 4.95
C ARG A 28 -2.03 -3.56 3.94
N LEU A 29 -1.59 -2.91 2.87
CA LEU A 29 -2.39 -2.50 1.73
C LEU A 29 -2.05 -3.40 0.54
N CYS A 30 -3.02 -4.10 -0.03
CA CYS A 30 -2.82 -4.92 -1.23
C CYS A 30 -3.70 -4.41 -2.36
N TRP A 31 -3.09 -4.09 -3.49
CA TRP A 31 -3.80 -3.73 -4.71
C TRP A 31 -4.15 -4.97 -5.53
N VAL A 32 -5.27 -4.92 -6.25
CA VAL A 32 -5.56 -5.95 -7.25
C VAL A 32 -4.52 -5.89 -8.38
N PRO A 33 -4.17 -7.02 -9.00
CA PRO A 33 -3.19 -7.00 -10.08
C PRO A 33 -3.67 -6.19 -11.28
N ARG A 34 -2.75 -5.60 -12.05
CA ARG A 34 -3.08 -4.86 -13.29
C ARG A 34 -3.99 -3.64 -13.07
N ILE A 35 -3.88 -3.01 -11.90
CA ILE A 35 -4.61 -1.81 -11.55
C ILE A 35 -3.98 -0.57 -12.20
N ALA A 36 -4.83 0.39 -12.58
CA ALA A 36 -4.42 1.78 -12.77
C ALA A 36 -4.85 2.55 -11.53
N ILE A 37 -3.99 3.35 -10.90
CA ILE A 37 -4.32 4.06 -9.66
C ILE A 37 -4.70 5.51 -9.98
N ASP A 38 -5.91 5.91 -9.57
CA ASP A 38 -6.43 7.26 -9.72
C ASP A 38 -6.47 8.03 -8.38
N ARG A 39 -6.78 9.33 -8.45
CA ARG A 39 -6.87 10.19 -7.25
C ARG A 39 -7.88 9.66 -6.23
N ASP A 40 -9.00 9.12 -6.71
CA ASP A 40 -10.06 8.64 -5.82
C ASP A 40 -9.64 7.34 -5.13
N ASP A 41 -8.82 6.51 -5.77
CA ASP A 41 -8.18 5.36 -5.13
C ASP A 41 -7.30 5.79 -3.96
N VAL A 42 -6.48 6.83 -4.15
CA VAL A 42 -5.62 7.37 -3.07
C VAL A 42 -6.46 7.90 -1.91
N ALA A 43 -7.52 8.66 -2.19
CA ALA A 43 -8.43 9.18 -1.16
C ALA A 43 -9.16 8.06 -0.40
N ARG A 44 -9.56 6.99 -1.10
CA ARG A 44 -10.17 5.80 -0.48
C ARG A 44 -9.19 5.08 0.44
N VAL A 45 -7.92 4.93 0.03
CA VAL A 45 -6.87 4.33 0.87
C VAL A 45 -6.61 5.18 2.11
N GLY A 46 -6.46 6.50 1.97
CA GLY A 46 -6.27 7.41 3.10
C GLY A 46 -7.42 7.32 4.10
N SER A 47 -8.66 7.31 3.61
CA SER A 47 -9.85 7.15 4.45
C SER A 47 -9.89 5.80 5.18
N ALA A 48 -9.48 4.72 4.50
CA ALA A 48 -9.43 3.39 5.09
C ALA A 48 -8.34 3.25 6.17
N ILE A 49 -7.17 3.86 5.97
CA ILE A 49 -6.10 3.94 6.97
C ILE A 49 -6.56 4.74 8.20
N ALA A 50 -7.20 5.89 7.98
CA ALA A 50 -7.72 6.72 9.08
C ALA A 50 -8.80 5.96 9.88
N ALA A 51 -9.71 5.27 9.19
CA ALA A 51 -10.75 4.47 9.82
C ALA A 51 -10.21 3.25 10.59
N SER A 52 -9.01 2.77 10.28
CA SER A 52 -8.41 1.62 11.00
C SER A 52 -7.82 2.01 12.35
N GLY A 53 -7.68 3.30 12.66
CA GLY A 53 -7.10 3.80 13.92
C GLY A 53 -5.60 3.51 14.09
N ALA A 54 -4.95 2.95 13.07
CA ALA A 54 -3.56 2.47 13.12
C ALA A 54 -2.61 3.39 12.35
N THR A 55 -2.93 4.69 12.25
CA THR A 55 -2.25 5.68 11.41
C THR A 55 -0.76 5.87 11.71
N THR A 56 -0.30 5.45 12.90
CA THR A 56 1.11 5.51 13.32
C THR A 56 1.90 4.24 12.98
N LEU A 57 1.24 3.17 12.54
CA LEU A 57 1.92 1.92 12.20
C LEU A 57 2.63 2.04 10.84
N PRO A 58 3.76 1.32 10.67
CA PRO A 58 4.40 1.20 9.36
C PRO A 58 3.44 0.63 8.31
N LEU A 59 3.60 1.07 7.07
CA LEU A 59 2.74 0.67 5.95
C LEU A 59 3.48 -0.26 4.98
N LEU A 60 2.95 -1.46 4.78
CA LEU A 60 3.34 -2.38 3.71
C LEU A 60 2.37 -2.23 2.54
N VAL A 61 2.87 -1.79 1.39
CA VAL A 61 2.11 -1.65 0.15
C VAL A 61 2.49 -2.76 -0.82
N GLU A 62 1.53 -3.59 -1.19
CA GLU A 62 1.72 -4.67 -2.15
C GLU A 62 1.04 -4.35 -3.46
N VAL A 63 1.83 -4.37 -4.53
CA VAL A 63 1.38 -4.08 -5.88
C VAL A 63 1.86 -5.21 -6.77
N ALA A 64 0.98 -5.68 -7.66
CA ALA A 64 1.36 -6.68 -8.65
C ALA A 64 0.99 -6.15 -10.03
N LYS A 65 2.00 -5.96 -10.89
CA LYS A 65 1.81 -5.55 -12.29
C LYS A 65 1.03 -4.24 -12.41
N LEU A 66 1.49 -3.19 -11.75
CA LEU A 66 0.90 -1.86 -11.90
C LEU A 66 0.84 -1.45 -13.37
N LYS A 67 -0.33 -1.02 -13.85
CA LYS A 67 -0.46 -0.52 -15.24
C LYS A 67 -0.01 0.92 -15.34
N GLU A 68 -0.53 1.76 -14.46
CA GLU A 68 -0.35 3.20 -14.51
C GLU A 68 -0.73 3.83 -13.17
N ILE A 69 -0.16 5.00 -12.91
CA ILE A 69 -0.65 5.92 -11.88
C ILE A 69 -0.86 7.27 -12.53
N SER A 70 -2.10 7.74 -12.45
CA SER A 70 -2.49 9.07 -12.95
C SER A 70 -1.64 10.17 -12.30
N TRP A 71 -1.49 11.29 -13.01
CA TRP A 71 -0.76 12.44 -12.47
C TRP A 71 -1.40 12.97 -11.18
N GLU A 72 -2.73 13.03 -11.15
CA GLU A 72 -3.52 13.51 -10.01
C GLU A 72 -3.35 12.61 -8.79
N ALA A 73 -3.24 11.29 -8.98
CA ALA A 73 -2.92 10.36 -7.90
C ALA A 73 -1.52 10.61 -7.33
N ARG A 74 -0.52 10.88 -8.20
CA ARG A 74 0.85 11.19 -7.74
C ARG A 74 0.86 12.46 -6.89
N THR A 75 0.19 13.51 -7.34
CA THR A 75 0.07 14.75 -6.58
C THR A 75 -0.63 14.53 -5.24
N ALA A 76 -1.71 13.72 -5.22
CA ALA A 76 -2.43 13.39 -3.99
C ALA A 76 -1.57 12.60 -3.00
N ILE A 77 -0.76 11.64 -3.47
CA ILE A 77 0.17 10.87 -2.64
C ILE A 77 1.21 11.79 -1.98
N LEU A 78 1.78 12.73 -2.75
CA LEU A 78 2.78 13.68 -2.24
C LEU A 78 2.19 14.67 -1.22
N ALA A 79 0.90 14.96 -1.31
CA ALA A 79 0.20 15.83 -0.38
C ALA A 79 -0.26 15.12 0.90
N HIS A 80 -0.18 13.79 0.96
CA HIS A 80 -0.54 13.02 2.15
C HIS A 80 0.63 12.90 3.13
N ASP A 81 0.32 13.03 4.41
CA ASP A 81 1.26 12.72 5.49
C ASP A 81 1.31 11.19 5.62
N LEU A 82 2.31 10.60 4.97
CA LEU A 82 2.51 9.15 5.00
C LEU A 82 3.12 8.74 6.35
N PRO A 83 2.85 7.51 6.81
CA PRO A 83 3.56 6.95 7.96
C PRO A 83 5.07 7.04 7.77
N ALA A 84 5.80 7.20 8.87
CA ALA A 84 7.25 7.44 8.85
C ALA A 84 8.05 6.39 8.05
N ARG A 85 7.52 5.17 7.91
CA ARG A 85 8.13 4.08 7.14
C ARG A 85 7.11 3.37 6.24
N VAL A 86 7.47 3.25 4.96
CA VAL A 86 6.64 2.58 3.95
C VAL A 86 7.50 1.57 3.18
N ALA A 87 7.09 0.31 3.17
CA ALA A 87 7.70 -0.70 2.31
C ALA A 87 6.80 -0.97 1.11
N VAL A 88 7.37 -1.02 -0.08
CA VAL A 88 6.65 -1.34 -1.32
C VAL A 88 7.12 -2.71 -1.80
N LEU A 89 6.22 -3.69 -1.82
CA LEU A 89 6.44 -5.00 -2.40
C LEU A 89 5.86 -5.02 -3.82
N GLY A 90 6.73 -5.20 -4.81
CA GLY A 90 6.36 -5.30 -6.22
C GLY A 90 6.96 -6.52 -6.90
N THR A 91 6.47 -6.84 -8.08
CA THR A 91 6.99 -7.96 -8.89
C THR A 91 7.85 -7.50 -10.05
N ASP A 92 7.71 -6.25 -10.50
CA ASP A 92 8.40 -5.73 -11.70
C ASP A 92 8.95 -4.31 -11.51
N ALA A 93 9.87 -3.87 -12.37
CA ALA A 93 10.48 -2.53 -12.35
C ALA A 93 9.48 -1.37 -12.51
N VAL A 94 8.29 -1.62 -13.07
CA VAL A 94 7.18 -0.65 -13.14
C VAL A 94 6.64 -0.33 -11.75
N ASP A 95 6.74 -1.25 -10.80
CA ASP A 95 6.36 -1.04 -9.40
C ASP A 95 7.38 -0.14 -8.65
N LEU A 96 8.61 0.01 -9.18
CA LEU A 96 9.64 0.93 -8.66
C LEU A 96 9.24 2.41 -8.83
N VAL A 97 8.39 2.71 -9.80
CA VAL A 97 7.89 4.06 -10.07
C VAL A 97 7.07 4.59 -8.89
N LEU A 98 6.31 3.72 -8.21
CA LEU A 98 5.64 4.07 -6.95
C LEU A 98 6.63 4.48 -5.88
N THR A 99 7.68 3.68 -5.69
CA THR A 99 8.73 3.95 -4.71
C THR A 99 9.42 5.29 -4.99
N ALA A 100 9.76 5.59 -6.24
CA ALA A 100 10.40 6.85 -6.61
C ALA A 100 9.53 8.09 -6.30
N PHE A 101 8.20 7.96 -6.37
CA PHE A 101 7.28 9.04 -5.97
C PHE A 101 7.14 9.14 -4.46
N LEU A 102 7.07 8.02 -3.76
CA LEU A 102 6.97 7.96 -2.31
C LEU A 102 8.26 8.45 -1.63
N VAL A 103 9.44 8.28 -2.24
CA VAL A 103 10.72 8.83 -1.77
C VAL A 103 10.75 10.37 -1.72
N LYS A 104 9.86 11.05 -2.46
CA LYS A 104 9.69 12.51 -2.35
C LYS A 104 8.78 12.93 -1.19
N ALA A 105 8.05 12.00 -0.59
CA ALA A 105 7.40 12.24 0.69
C ALA A 105 8.45 12.16 1.82
N ARG A 106 8.20 12.79 2.97
CA ARG A 106 9.11 12.78 4.13
C ARG A 106 9.25 11.40 4.82
N ALA A 107 8.75 10.34 4.21
CA ALA A 107 8.76 8.98 4.73
C ALA A 107 9.99 8.21 4.23
N GLU A 108 10.56 7.36 5.08
CA GLU A 108 11.57 6.40 4.65
C GLU A 108 10.87 5.32 3.82
N VAL A 109 11.15 5.28 2.52
CA VAL A 109 10.47 4.35 1.59
C VAL A 109 11.46 3.43 0.91
N ARG A 110 11.18 2.13 0.92
CA ARG A 110 12.03 1.11 0.29
C ARG A 110 11.24 0.09 -0.51
N PHE A 111 11.78 -0.26 -1.68
CA PHE A 111 11.24 -1.29 -2.57
C PHE A 111 11.82 -2.67 -2.24
N PHE A 112 10.98 -3.70 -2.35
CA PHE A 112 11.33 -5.09 -2.17
C PHE A 112 10.63 -5.94 -3.23
N THR A 113 11.26 -7.06 -3.59
CA THR A 113 10.64 -8.13 -4.39
C THR A 113 10.19 -9.31 -3.53
N GLU A 114 10.73 -9.41 -2.31
CA GLU A 114 10.42 -10.46 -1.34
C GLU A 114 9.68 -9.90 -0.12
N ARG A 115 8.55 -10.51 0.21
CA ARG A 115 7.68 -10.08 1.32
C ARG A 115 8.40 -10.10 2.66
N ALA A 116 9.12 -11.18 2.93
CA ALA A 116 9.78 -11.39 4.22
C ALA A 116 10.82 -10.29 4.49
N ASP A 117 11.51 -9.82 3.46
CA ASP A 117 12.49 -8.75 3.58
C ASP A 117 11.83 -7.40 3.85
N ALA A 118 10.69 -7.13 3.19
CA ALA A 118 9.89 -5.93 3.41
C ALA A 118 9.38 -5.85 4.85
N GLU A 119 8.79 -6.94 5.34
CA GLU A 119 8.28 -7.04 6.72
C GLU A 119 9.41 -6.92 7.74
N ASN A 120 10.52 -7.63 7.55
CA ASN A 120 11.69 -7.53 8.42
C ASN A 120 12.26 -6.11 8.50
N TRP A 121 12.29 -5.39 7.38
CA TRP A 121 12.77 -4.00 7.36
C TRP A 121 11.82 -3.05 8.08
N LEU A 122 10.51 -3.20 7.92
CA LEU A 122 9.52 -2.40 8.64
C LEU A 122 9.59 -2.63 10.16
N LEU A 123 9.85 -3.87 10.60
CA LEU A 123 9.82 -4.26 12.01
C LEU A 123 11.13 -4.03 12.76
N ARG A 124 12.26 -3.84 12.07
CA ARG A 124 13.56 -3.51 12.70
C ARG A 124 13.71 -2.02 13.01
N GLY A 125 12.67 -1.24 12.75
CA GLY A 125 12.72 0.21 12.67
C GLY A 125 12.51 0.96 13.96
#